data_AF-Q6HID8-F1
#
_entry.id   AF-Q6HID8-F1
#
_cell.length_a   1.000
_cell.length_b   1.000
_cell.length_c   1.000
_cell.angle_alpha   90.00
_cell.angle_beta   90.00
_cell.angle_gamma   90.00
#
_symmetry.space_group_name_H-M   'P 1'
#
loop_
_entity.id
_entity.type
_entity.pdbx_description
1 polymer ?
#
loop_
_entity_poly.entity_id
_entity_poly.type
_entity_poly.pdbx_seq_one_letter_code
_entity_poly.pdbx_strand_id
1 'polypeptide(L)'
;MKSGKKLIVFLFSIAVLCACEPEMEESKSEDSIVMDIATAAVKEESFFSAAIWDDKERKVDLEIADSENANEIKKEINKRLQIQGIMSYKVNISQRNKEIVNAEHRWELVFGQIFDDVFRKNGYEGFGIQQINYKKNQPVTIDIKTKIRDDEVGAREFGQKIEKEVEDVLKTEAVKKWIENDSYAIGIYDIEDRKIN
;
A
#
# COMPACT_ATOMS: atom_id res chain seq x y z
N MET A 1 27.03 81.28 21.36
CA MET A 1 27.34 80.33 22.45
C MET A 1 26.20 80.31 23.45
N LYS A 2 25.89 79.12 24.00
CA LYS A 2 24.76 78.72 24.90
C LYS A 2 23.46 78.40 24.13
N SER A 3 23.08 77.18 23.75
CA SER A 3 23.03 75.80 24.33
C SER A 3 21.80 75.49 25.21
N GLY A 4 20.95 74.57 24.72
CA GLY A 4 20.00 73.74 25.49
C GLY A 4 18.59 74.32 25.63
N LYS A 5 17.49 73.61 25.43
CA LYS A 5 17.21 72.16 25.31
C LYS A 5 16.01 71.98 24.36
N LYS A 6 16.10 71.12 23.35
CA LYS A 6 14.93 70.66 22.58
C LYS A 6 14.44 69.35 23.20
N LEU A 7 13.22 69.36 23.73
CA LEU A 7 12.53 68.18 24.20
C LEU A 7 11.97 67.45 22.97
N ILE A 8 12.64 66.38 22.53
CA ILE A 8 12.12 65.50 21.48
C ILE A 8 11.29 64.43 22.19
N VAL A 9 9.98 64.59 22.15
CA VAL A 9 9.03 63.54 22.56
C VAL A 9 9.01 62.51 21.43
N PHE A 10 9.70 61.39 21.64
CA PHE A 10 9.58 60.21 20.78
C PHE A 10 8.21 59.57 21.04
N LEU A 11 7.25 59.84 20.16
CA LEU A 11 6.04 59.04 20.01
C LEU A 11 6.43 57.73 19.31
N PHE A 12 6.74 56.71 20.09
CA PHE A 12 6.79 55.34 19.60
C PHE A 12 5.37 54.88 19.30
N SER A 13 4.92 55.11 18.07
CA SER A 13 3.80 54.37 17.50
C SER A 13 4.26 52.93 17.31
N ILE A 14 4.04 52.09 18.31
CA ILE A 14 4.13 50.63 18.15
C ILE A 14 2.90 50.24 17.32
N ALA A 15 3.04 50.35 16.00
CA ALA A 15 2.20 49.59 15.10
C ALA A 15 2.56 48.12 15.34
N VAL A 16 1.78 47.45 16.19
CA VAL A 16 1.74 45.99 16.25
C VAL A 16 1.28 45.55 14.87
N LEU A 17 2.22 45.29 13.98
CA LEU A 17 1.97 44.46 12.81
C LEU A 17 1.61 43.10 13.37
N CYS A 18 0.31 42.89 13.55
CA CYS A 18 -0.28 41.59 13.69
C CYS A 18 0.05 40.86 12.38
N ALA A 19 1.21 40.19 12.35
CA ALA A 19 1.50 39.19 11.35
C ALA A 19 0.58 37.99 11.65
N CYS A 20 -0.70 38.14 11.31
CA CYS A 20 -1.45 37.00 10.84
C CYS A 20 -0.77 36.64 9.53
N GLU A 21 0.20 35.72 9.57
CA GLU A 21 0.46 34.90 8.40
C GLU A 21 -0.90 34.34 8.00
N PRO A 22 -1.43 34.65 6.80
CA PRO A 22 -2.49 33.79 6.29
C PRO A 22 -1.88 32.39 6.31
N GLU A 23 -2.55 31.45 6.97
CA GLU A 23 -2.30 30.04 6.69
C GLU A 23 -2.44 29.91 5.18
N MET A 24 -1.31 29.90 4.48
CA MET A 24 -1.29 29.56 3.08
C MET A 24 -1.70 28.11 3.07
N GLU A 25 -2.98 27.86 2.76
CA GLU A 25 -3.39 26.57 2.23
C GLU A 25 -2.40 26.26 1.11
N GLU A 26 -1.51 25.31 1.38
CA GLU A 26 -0.57 24.82 0.38
C GLU A 26 -1.43 24.38 -0.81
N SER A 27 -1.28 25.09 -1.94
CA SER A 27 -2.05 24.76 -3.13
C SER A 27 -1.71 23.32 -3.51
N LYS A 28 -2.71 22.42 -3.47
CA LYS A 28 -2.52 21.01 -3.84
C LYS A 28 -1.84 20.91 -5.21
N SER A 29 -0.90 19.99 -5.34
CA SER A 29 -0.29 19.68 -6.64
C SER A 29 -1.37 19.19 -7.62
N GLU A 30 -1.14 19.37 -8.91
CA GLU A 30 -2.05 18.88 -9.94
C GLU A 30 -2.31 17.37 -9.78
N ASP A 31 -1.27 16.60 -9.51
CA ASP A 31 -1.35 15.16 -9.24
C ASP A 31 -2.22 14.83 -8.03
N SER A 32 -2.11 15.61 -6.94
CA SER A 32 -2.99 15.46 -5.78
C SER A 32 -4.44 15.73 -6.15
N ILE A 33 -4.71 16.76 -6.97
CA ILE A 33 -6.07 17.06 -7.45
C ILE A 33 -6.60 15.92 -8.32
N VAL A 34 -5.76 15.35 -9.20
CA VAL A 34 -6.11 14.22 -10.05
C VAL A 34 -6.45 12.98 -9.21
N MET A 35 -5.63 12.66 -8.20
CA MET A 35 -5.87 11.53 -7.30
C MET A 35 -7.16 11.70 -6.49
N ASP A 36 -7.41 12.90 -5.95
CA ASP A 36 -8.64 13.20 -5.22
C ASP A 36 -9.87 13.00 -6.10
N ILE A 37 -9.83 13.49 -7.34
CA ILE A 37 -10.93 13.34 -8.30
C ILE A 37 -11.14 11.88 -8.68
N ALA A 38 -10.05 11.15 -8.97
CA ALA A 38 -10.07 9.75 -9.35
C ALA A 38 -10.68 8.88 -8.25
N THR A 39 -10.17 9.00 -7.03
CA THR A 39 -10.62 8.20 -5.88
C THR A 39 -12.07 8.55 -5.49
N ALA A 40 -12.44 9.83 -5.47
CA ALA A 40 -13.80 10.26 -5.12
C ALA A 40 -14.87 9.92 -6.17
N ALA A 41 -14.49 9.43 -7.36
CA ALA A 41 -15.42 8.99 -8.39
C ALA A 41 -15.83 7.52 -8.23
N VAL A 42 -15.18 6.77 -7.35
CA VAL A 42 -15.43 5.35 -7.08
C VAL A 42 -15.99 5.22 -5.66
N LYS A 43 -16.94 4.29 -5.46
CA LYS A 43 -17.38 3.96 -4.10
C LYS A 43 -16.23 3.31 -3.33
N GLU A 44 -16.10 3.61 -2.05
CA GLU A 44 -15.01 3.12 -1.20
C GLU A 44 -14.90 1.59 -1.26
N GLU A 45 -16.02 0.88 -1.20
CA GLU A 45 -16.05 -0.58 -1.22
C GLU A 45 -15.72 -1.20 -2.60
N SER A 46 -15.67 -0.38 -3.65
CA SER A 46 -15.37 -0.78 -5.02
C SER A 46 -14.00 -0.29 -5.49
N PHE A 47 -13.30 0.49 -4.67
CA PHE A 47 -11.97 1.01 -4.96
C PHE A 47 -10.90 0.04 -4.46
N PHE A 48 -9.96 -0.36 -5.33
CA PHE A 48 -8.86 -1.27 -4.95
C PHE A 48 -7.51 -0.56 -4.96
N SER A 49 -7.19 0.17 -6.03
CA SER A 49 -5.93 0.91 -6.11
C SER A 49 -6.02 2.08 -7.10
N ALA A 50 -5.13 3.05 -6.93
CA ALA A 50 -4.88 4.10 -7.92
C ALA A 50 -3.41 4.48 -7.93
N ALA A 51 -2.89 4.78 -9.11
CA ALA A 51 -1.50 5.21 -9.30
C ALA A 51 -1.40 6.29 -10.40
N ILE A 52 -0.56 7.29 -10.16
CA ILE A 52 -0.12 8.24 -11.17
C ILE A 52 1.25 7.84 -11.70
N TRP A 53 1.39 7.91 -13.03
CA TRP A 53 2.65 7.74 -13.73
C TRP A 53 3.07 9.10 -14.34
N ASP A 54 3.85 9.90 -13.58
CA ASP A 54 4.06 11.34 -13.85
C ASP A 54 5.22 11.66 -14.81
N ASP A 55 6.21 10.80 -15.03
CA ASP A 55 7.43 11.29 -15.72
C ASP A 55 7.23 11.72 -17.18
N LYS A 56 6.22 11.18 -17.90
CA LYS A 56 5.86 11.55 -19.29
C LYS A 56 4.42 11.23 -19.69
N GLU A 57 3.76 10.29 -19.02
CA GLU A 57 2.49 9.72 -19.49
C GLU A 57 1.26 10.50 -19.05
N ARG A 58 1.36 11.28 -17.95
CA ARG A 58 0.23 11.99 -17.34
C ARG A 58 -1.00 11.10 -17.29
N LYS A 59 -0.83 9.97 -16.61
CA LYS A 59 -1.79 8.87 -16.65
C LYS A 59 -2.14 8.49 -15.23
N VAL A 60 -3.43 8.37 -14.97
CA VAL A 60 -3.97 7.78 -13.75
C VAL A 60 -4.55 6.41 -14.09
N ASP A 61 -3.99 5.36 -13.49
CA ASP A 61 -4.56 4.02 -13.51
C ASP A 61 -5.40 3.84 -12.24
N LEU A 62 -6.64 3.39 -12.40
CA LEU A 62 -7.51 2.94 -11.31
C LEU A 62 -7.82 1.46 -11.47
N GLU A 63 -7.83 0.74 -10.37
CA GLU A 63 -8.30 -0.64 -10.27
C GLU A 63 -9.56 -0.65 -9.39
N ILE A 64 -10.66 -1.15 -9.95
CA ILE A 64 -11.98 -1.12 -9.28
C ILE A 64 -12.69 -2.47 -9.37
N ALA A 65 -13.78 -2.62 -8.63
CA ALA A 65 -14.65 -3.79 -8.70
C ALA A 65 -15.29 -3.97 -10.10
N ASP A 66 -15.41 -5.23 -10.53
CA ASP A 66 -16.09 -5.65 -11.76
C ASP A 66 -17.60 -5.37 -11.78
N SER A 67 -18.19 -5.08 -10.61
CA SER A 67 -19.58 -4.63 -10.48
C SER A 67 -19.81 -3.17 -10.87
N GLU A 68 -18.77 -2.35 -10.96
CA GLU A 68 -18.90 -0.92 -11.30
C GLU A 68 -18.97 -0.67 -12.82
N ASN A 69 -19.51 0.48 -13.23
CA ASN A 69 -19.51 0.90 -14.63
C ASN A 69 -18.28 1.76 -14.93
N ALA A 70 -17.19 1.13 -15.40
CA ALA A 70 -15.94 1.82 -15.70
C ALA A 70 -16.10 2.98 -16.70
N ASN A 71 -17.02 2.88 -17.67
CA ASN A 71 -17.24 3.95 -18.65
C ASN A 71 -17.91 5.18 -18.03
N GLU A 72 -18.84 5.00 -17.08
CA GLU A 72 -19.49 6.10 -16.37
C GLU A 72 -18.52 6.78 -15.40
N ILE A 73 -17.76 6.00 -14.63
CA ILE A 73 -16.71 6.52 -13.73
C ILE A 73 -15.68 7.32 -14.53
N LYS A 74 -15.18 6.77 -15.65
CA LYS A 74 -14.22 7.47 -16.51
C LYS A 74 -14.79 8.79 -17.07
N LYS A 75 -16.07 8.82 -17.44
CA LYS A 75 -16.73 10.06 -17.90
C LYS A 75 -16.80 11.10 -16.79
N GLU A 76 -17.16 10.69 -15.58
CA GLU A 76 -17.25 11.59 -14.43
C GLU A 76 -15.88 12.16 -14.02
N ILE A 77 -14.85 11.32 -13.96
CA ILE A 77 -13.46 11.75 -13.69
C ILE A 77 -13.04 12.79 -14.73
N ASN A 78 -13.17 12.49 -16.03
CA ASN A 78 -12.80 13.42 -17.10
C ASN A 78 -13.55 14.75 -17.02
N LYS A 79 -14.85 14.72 -16.69
CA LYS A 79 -15.65 15.93 -16.51
C LYS A 79 -15.13 16.78 -15.35
N ARG A 80 -14.82 16.17 -14.21
CA ARG A 80 -14.28 16.88 -13.03
C ARG A 80 -12.89 17.45 -13.30
N LEU A 81 -12.02 16.69 -13.97
CA LEU A 81 -10.70 17.17 -14.40
C LEU A 81 -10.81 18.41 -15.31
N GLN A 82 -11.72 18.38 -16.28
CA GLN A 82 -11.98 19.52 -17.16
C GLN A 82 -12.47 20.76 -16.40
N ILE A 83 -13.34 20.59 -15.40
CA ILE A 83 -13.80 21.69 -14.53
C ILE A 83 -12.63 22.33 -13.78
N GLN A 84 -11.62 21.55 -13.39
CA GLN A 84 -10.39 22.02 -12.75
C GLN A 84 -9.34 22.55 -13.75
N GLY A 85 -9.65 22.58 -15.06
CA GLY A 85 -8.70 23.01 -16.10
C GLY A 85 -7.62 21.98 -16.45
N ILE A 86 -7.73 20.75 -15.95
CA ILE A 86 -6.77 19.67 -16.18
C ILE A 86 -7.24 18.83 -17.37
N MET A 87 -6.61 18.98 -18.54
CA MET A 87 -7.10 18.35 -19.79
C MET A 87 -6.22 17.22 -20.34
N SER A 88 -4.99 17.09 -19.87
CA SER A 88 -3.97 16.20 -20.45
C SER A 88 -3.84 14.85 -19.76
N TYR A 89 -4.63 14.58 -18.72
CA TYR A 89 -4.55 13.33 -17.98
C TYR A 89 -5.31 12.20 -18.67
N LYS A 90 -4.63 11.07 -18.94
CA LYS A 90 -5.24 9.84 -19.44
C LYS A 90 -5.76 9.01 -18.27
N VAL A 91 -7.07 8.84 -18.21
CA VAL A 91 -7.73 7.96 -17.22
C VAL A 91 -7.85 6.54 -17.76
N ASN A 92 -7.23 5.60 -17.06
CA ASN A 92 -7.30 4.18 -17.33
C ASN A 92 -7.99 3.49 -16.14
N ILE A 93 -8.87 2.55 -16.44
CA ILE A 93 -9.61 1.80 -15.42
C ILE A 93 -9.52 0.32 -15.77
N SER A 94 -8.97 -0.48 -14.87
CA SER A 94 -9.06 -1.93 -14.87
C SER A 94 -10.12 -2.38 -13.87
N GLN A 95 -10.74 -3.52 -14.15
CA GLN A 95 -11.77 -4.09 -13.27
C GLN A 95 -11.35 -5.48 -12.82
N ARG A 96 -11.62 -5.79 -11.56
CA ARG A 96 -11.32 -7.10 -10.97
C ARG A 96 -12.47 -7.59 -10.10
N ASN A 97 -12.51 -8.91 -9.95
CA ASN A 97 -13.49 -9.54 -9.09
C ASN A 97 -13.21 -9.21 -7.62
N LYS A 98 -14.18 -8.60 -6.95
CA LYS A 98 -14.05 -8.16 -5.56
C LYS A 98 -13.77 -9.29 -4.58
N GLU A 99 -14.35 -10.48 -4.80
CA GLU A 99 -14.10 -11.63 -3.92
C GLU A 99 -12.63 -12.07 -4.00
N ILE A 100 -12.04 -12.02 -5.20
CA ILE A 100 -10.62 -12.34 -5.41
C ILE A 100 -9.72 -11.34 -4.68
N VAL A 101 -9.97 -10.03 -4.86
CA VAL A 101 -9.17 -8.98 -4.21
C VAL A 101 -9.27 -9.05 -2.68
N ASN A 102 -10.48 -9.31 -2.15
CA ASN A 102 -10.66 -9.49 -0.71
C ASN A 102 -9.89 -10.71 -0.19
N ALA A 103 -9.88 -11.82 -0.92
CA ALA A 103 -9.12 -13.00 -0.54
C ALA A 103 -7.61 -12.73 -0.58
N GLU A 104 -7.11 -12.07 -1.62
CA GLU A 104 -5.71 -11.64 -1.71
C GLU A 104 -5.31 -10.78 -0.51
N HIS A 105 -6.13 -9.79 -0.15
CA HIS A 105 -5.87 -8.95 1.01
C HIS A 105 -5.85 -9.73 2.33
N ARG A 106 -6.78 -10.67 2.54
CA ARG A 106 -6.74 -11.56 3.72
C ARG A 106 -5.43 -12.33 3.79
N TRP A 107 -4.96 -12.84 2.66
CA TRP A 107 -3.71 -13.60 2.57
C TRP A 107 -2.47 -12.72 2.77
N GLU A 108 -2.46 -11.48 2.32
CA GLU A 108 -1.40 -10.50 2.65
C GLU A 108 -1.22 -10.33 4.16
N LEU A 109 -2.32 -10.29 4.93
CA LEU A 109 -2.27 -10.24 6.39
C LEU A 109 -1.64 -11.50 6.99
N VAL A 110 -1.99 -12.68 6.44
CA VAL A 110 -1.38 -13.95 6.85
C VAL A 110 0.14 -13.93 6.61
N PHE A 111 0.60 -13.46 5.44
CA PHE A 111 2.03 -13.40 5.12
C PHE A 111 2.77 -12.38 5.98
N GLY A 112 2.15 -11.23 6.27
CA GLY A 112 2.69 -10.27 7.23
C GLY A 112 2.89 -10.90 8.61
N GLN A 113 1.93 -11.70 9.07
CA GLN A 113 2.05 -12.41 10.35
C GLN A 113 3.16 -13.47 10.34
N ILE A 114 3.29 -14.25 9.27
CA ILE A 114 4.39 -15.22 9.13
C ILE A 114 5.74 -14.50 9.15
N PHE A 115 5.86 -13.38 8.42
CA PHE A 115 7.08 -12.59 8.40
C PHE A 115 7.48 -12.12 9.81
N ASP A 116 6.52 -11.63 10.58
CA ASP A 116 6.76 -11.10 11.92
C ASP A 116 7.05 -12.22 12.94
N ASP A 117 6.21 -13.25 13.00
CA ASP A 117 6.25 -14.28 14.04
C ASP A 117 7.20 -15.43 13.76
N VAL A 118 7.53 -15.68 12.50
CA VAL A 118 8.51 -16.72 12.12
C VAL A 118 9.82 -16.04 11.76
N PHE A 119 9.84 -15.17 10.74
CA PHE A 119 11.12 -14.73 10.19
C PHE A 119 11.83 -13.72 11.10
N ARG A 120 11.15 -12.65 11.50
CA ARG A 120 11.73 -11.61 12.34
C ARG A 120 12.02 -12.13 13.75
N LYS A 121 11.06 -12.84 14.35
CA LYS A 121 11.17 -13.37 15.71
C LYS A 121 12.28 -14.41 15.87
N ASN A 122 12.45 -15.31 14.89
CA ASN A 122 13.48 -16.36 14.94
C ASN A 122 14.80 -15.97 14.27
N GLY A 123 14.91 -14.74 13.73
CA GLY A 123 16.15 -14.24 13.13
C GLY A 123 16.49 -14.85 11.77
N TYR A 124 15.49 -15.25 10.98
CA TYR A 124 15.67 -15.84 9.65
C TYR A 124 15.90 -14.75 8.59
N GLU A 125 17.09 -14.17 8.60
CA GLU A 125 17.42 -13.06 7.73
C GLU A 125 17.43 -13.42 6.24
N GLY A 126 16.65 -12.68 5.45
CA GLY A 126 16.57 -12.80 4.01
C GLY A 126 15.89 -14.08 3.52
N PHE A 127 15.02 -14.66 4.35
CA PHE A 127 13.97 -15.54 3.87
C PHE A 127 12.92 -14.70 3.14
N GLY A 128 12.20 -15.32 2.21
CA GLY A 128 11.12 -14.67 1.48
C GLY A 128 9.96 -15.62 1.23
N ILE A 129 8.74 -15.08 1.23
CA ILE A 129 7.57 -15.81 0.73
C ILE A 129 7.52 -15.56 -0.78
N GLN A 130 7.59 -16.63 -1.57
CA GLN A 130 7.49 -16.57 -3.02
C GLN A 130 6.03 -16.29 -3.41
N GLN A 131 5.90 -15.47 -4.46
CA GLN A 131 4.67 -14.85 -4.93
C GLN A 131 3.43 -15.77 -4.93
N ILE A 132 2.30 -15.18 -4.52
CA ILE A 132 1.05 -15.91 -4.36
C ILE A 132 0.08 -15.42 -5.41
N ASN A 133 -0.12 -16.25 -6.42
CA ASN A 133 -1.21 -16.06 -7.37
C ASN A 133 -2.44 -16.71 -6.79
N TYR A 134 -3.25 -15.94 -6.05
CA TYR A 134 -4.53 -16.45 -5.56
C TYR A 134 -5.39 -16.88 -6.77
N LYS A 135 -5.84 -18.13 -6.72
CA LYS A 135 -6.73 -18.70 -7.73
C LYS A 135 -7.94 -19.25 -7.02
N LYS A 136 -9.12 -18.74 -7.38
CA LYS A 136 -10.38 -19.22 -6.84
C LYS A 136 -10.47 -20.74 -6.98
N ASN A 137 -10.86 -21.43 -5.90
CA ASN A 137 -10.97 -22.89 -5.81
C ASN A 137 -9.65 -23.66 -5.95
N GLN A 138 -8.49 -23.02 -5.75
CA GLN A 138 -7.21 -23.72 -5.60
C GLN A 138 -6.63 -23.45 -4.22
N PRO A 139 -5.87 -24.39 -3.65
CA PRO A 139 -5.14 -24.13 -2.43
C PRO A 139 -4.16 -22.96 -2.60
N VAL A 140 -4.09 -22.09 -1.60
CA VAL A 140 -3.07 -21.05 -1.54
C VAL A 140 -1.74 -21.69 -1.17
N THR A 141 -0.72 -21.44 -1.99
CA THR A 141 0.64 -21.93 -1.74
C THR A 141 1.39 -20.92 -0.87
N ILE A 142 1.95 -21.39 0.24
CA ILE A 142 2.82 -20.63 1.14
C ILE A 142 4.23 -21.14 0.90
N ASP A 143 4.88 -20.60 -0.13
CA ASP A 143 6.20 -21.06 -0.57
C ASP A 143 7.26 -20.18 0.08
N ILE A 144 8.07 -20.74 0.98
CA ILE A 144 9.09 -20.02 1.73
C ILE A 144 10.46 -20.36 1.17
N LYS A 145 11.12 -19.37 0.57
CA LYS A 145 12.51 -19.47 0.14
C LYS A 145 13.45 -19.20 1.31
N THR A 146 14.31 -20.17 1.59
CA THR A 146 15.38 -20.08 2.58
C THR A 146 16.71 -19.71 1.93
N LYS A 147 17.75 -19.54 2.75
CA LYS A 147 19.13 -19.30 2.29
C LYS A 147 20.03 -20.53 2.33
N ILE A 148 19.53 -21.64 2.84
CA ILE A 148 20.31 -22.88 2.90
C ILE A 148 20.25 -23.60 1.56
N ARG A 149 21.22 -24.46 1.30
CA ARG A 149 21.20 -25.41 0.19
C ARG A 149 20.73 -26.79 0.68
N ASP A 150 20.03 -27.54 -0.15
CA ASP A 150 19.55 -28.90 0.19
C ASP A 150 20.69 -29.90 0.48
N ASP A 151 21.91 -29.64 0.00
CA ASP A 151 23.09 -30.47 0.28
C ASP A 151 23.75 -30.16 1.64
N GLU A 152 23.30 -29.13 2.35
CA GLU A 152 23.76 -28.83 3.70
C GLU A 152 23.23 -29.88 4.70
N VAL A 153 24.11 -30.32 5.59
CA VAL A 153 23.74 -31.27 6.66
C VAL A 153 22.67 -30.63 7.54
N GLY A 154 21.51 -31.28 7.63
CA GLY A 154 20.39 -30.79 8.43
C GLY A 154 19.34 -29.99 7.65
N ALA A 155 19.49 -29.82 6.33
CA ALA A 155 18.58 -29.01 5.51
C ALA A 155 17.12 -29.44 5.64
N ARG A 156 16.86 -30.76 5.68
CA ARG A 156 15.50 -31.31 5.81
C ARG A 156 14.92 -31.12 7.21
N GLU A 157 15.70 -31.39 8.25
CA GLU A 157 15.25 -31.13 9.63
C GLU A 157 14.94 -29.64 9.84
N PHE A 158 15.73 -28.76 9.21
CA PHE A 158 15.48 -27.33 9.24
C PHE A 158 14.23 -26.92 8.46
N GLY A 159 14.00 -27.50 7.27
CA GLY A 159 12.76 -27.34 6.50
C GLY A 159 11.52 -27.72 7.31
N GLN A 160 11.53 -28.90 7.94
CA GLN A 160 10.44 -29.37 8.81
C GLN A 160 10.22 -28.48 10.03
N LYS A 161 11.30 -27.93 10.60
CA LYS A 161 11.20 -26.97 11.71
C LYS A 161 10.46 -25.70 11.26
N ILE A 162 10.84 -25.12 10.12
CA ILE A 162 10.20 -23.91 9.60
C ILE A 162 8.72 -24.17 9.27
N GLU A 163 8.42 -25.30 8.61
CA GLU A 163 7.03 -25.69 8.33
C GLU A 163 6.18 -25.72 9.61
N LYS A 164 6.70 -26.32 10.69
CA LYS A 164 6.00 -26.36 11.97
C LYS A 164 5.80 -24.97 12.58
N GLU A 165 6.82 -24.12 12.55
CA GLU A 165 6.71 -22.75 13.07
C GLU A 165 5.65 -21.93 12.29
N VAL A 166 5.58 -22.12 10.97
CA VAL A 166 4.53 -21.52 10.12
C VAL A 166 3.17 -22.09 10.47
N GLU A 167 3.03 -23.41 10.57
CA GLU A 167 1.76 -24.04 10.97
C GLU A 167 1.25 -23.53 12.31
N ASP A 168 2.13 -23.33 13.29
CA ASP A 168 1.77 -22.83 14.61
C ASP A 168 1.19 -21.40 14.53
N VAL A 169 1.73 -20.55 13.65
CA VAL A 169 1.18 -19.22 13.34
C VAL A 169 -0.19 -19.32 12.67
N LEU A 170 -0.33 -20.19 11.66
CA LEU A 170 -1.61 -20.40 10.94
C LEU A 170 -2.73 -20.91 11.86
N LYS A 171 -2.38 -21.61 12.94
CA LYS A 171 -3.33 -22.13 13.94
C LYS A 171 -3.76 -21.09 14.99
N THR A 172 -3.19 -19.88 14.98
CA THR A 172 -3.62 -18.82 15.90
C THR A 172 -5.03 -18.31 15.56
N GLU A 173 -5.78 -17.89 16.57
CA GLU A 173 -7.17 -17.43 16.39
C GLU A 173 -7.29 -16.17 15.53
N ALA A 174 -6.26 -15.31 15.51
CA ALA A 174 -6.23 -14.14 14.63
C ALA A 174 -6.07 -14.56 13.17
N VAL A 175 -5.09 -15.43 12.88
CA VAL A 175 -4.77 -15.84 11.51
C VAL A 175 -5.86 -16.74 10.92
N LYS A 176 -6.46 -17.64 11.71
CA LYS A 176 -7.60 -18.46 11.26
C LYS A 176 -8.77 -17.62 10.74
N LYS A 177 -9.03 -16.45 11.34
CA LYS A 177 -10.11 -15.55 10.88
C LYS A 177 -9.81 -14.97 9.50
N TRP A 178 -8.54 -14.78 9.16
CA TRP A 178 -8.14 -14.33 7.82
C TRP A 178 -8.11 -15.48 6.83
N ILE A 179 -7.73 -16.70 7.23
CA ILE A 179 -7.76 -17.86 6.31
C ILE A 179 -9.19 -18.26 5.96
N GLU A 180 -10.13 -18.08 6.88
CA GLU A 180 -11.52 -18.52 6.74
C GLU A 180 -11.60 -20.04 6.44
N ASN A 181 -12.08 -20.40 5.26
CA ASN A 181 -12.18 -21.79 4.79
C ASN A 181 -11.24 -22.08 3.62
N ASP A 182 -10.30 -21.17 3.32
CA ASP A 182 -9.37 -21.35 2.22
C ASP A 182 -8.42 -22.52 2.54
N SER A 183 -8.34 -23.48 1.62
CA SER A 183 -7.31 -24.52 1.68
C SER A 183 -5.94 -23.93 1.38
N TYR A 184 -4.88 -24.47 1.99
CA TYR A 184 -3.51 -24.02 1.75
C TYR A 184 -2.50 -25.17 1.81
N ALA A 185 -1.31 -24.93 1.26
CA ALA A 185 -0.17 -25.84 1.31
C ALA A 185 1.11 -25.08 1.62
N ILE A 186 1.98 -25.64 2.45
CA ILE A 186 3.27 -25.04 2.83
C ILE A 186 4.38 -25.76 2.07
N GLY A 187 5.24 -24.98 1.42
CA GLY A 187 6.46 -25.47 0.80
C GLY A 187 7.66 -24.70 1.32
N ILE A 188 8.66 -25.39 1.84
CA ILE A 188 9.93 -24.78 2.25
C ILE A 188 10.97 -25.14 1.20
N TYR A 189 11.61 -24.14 0.64
CA TYR A 189 12.52 -24.26 -0.48
C TYR A 189 13.92 -23.79 -0.11
N ASP A 190 14.93 -24.46 -0.67
CA ASP A 190 16.32 -24.05 -0.59
C ASP A 190 16.59 -22.84 -1.52
N ILE A 191 17.83 -22.35 -1.51
CA ILE A 191 18.23 -21.20 -2.33
C ILE A 191 18.12 -21.46 -3.86
N GLU A 192 18.10 -22.74 -4.28
CA GLU A 192 18.02 -23.20 -5.67
C GLU A 192 16.61 -23.70 -6.02
N ASP A 193 15.59 -23.33 -5.23
CA ASP A 193 14.18 -23.66 -5.44
C ASP A 193 13.85 -25.16 -5.36
N ARG A 194 14.67 -25.95 -4.66
CA ARG A 194 14.35 -27.34 -4.30
C ARG A 194 13.59 -27.38 -3.00
N LYS A 195 12.53 -28.19 -2.95
CA LYS A 195 11.75 -28.41 -1.74
C LYS A 195 12.56 -29.21 -0.71
N ILE A 196 12.59 -28.73 0.53
CA ILE A 196 13.35 -29.31 1.65
C ILE A 196 12.47 -29.81 2.82
N ASN A 197 11.13 -29.77 2.69
CA ASN A 197 10.18 -30.39 3.61
C ASN A 197 9.30 -31.46 2.95
#